data_AF-A0A7J3ACT6-F1
#
_entry.id   AF-A0A7J3ACT6-F1
#
_cell.length_a   1.000
_cell.length_b   1.000
_cell.length_c   1.000
_cell.angle_alpha   90.00
_cell.angle_beta   90.00
_cell.angle_gamma   90.00
#
_symmetry.space_group_name_H-M   'P 1'
#
loop_
_entity.id
_entity.type
_entity.pdbx_description
1 polymer ?
#
loop_
_entity_poly.entity_id
_entity_poly.type
_entity_poly.pdbx_seq_one_letter_code
_entity_poly.pdbx_strand_id
1 'polypeptide(L)'
;MDNPKVNSNPPSKIDSPNPEDVRTEYTALSSYFNTVITFRFTTLSLYLAAIGFIVSGTLSKEKSALLSGMSVALWLLELRNRSLFNNLAERGSQIEREYWGYKNQKAYEPFYSHMMKVRPPKDRDPNAPDPPPLDYPTLWSWKVRIAISHTKAFDFLYLVVILFALYTFFTVSGA
;
A
#
# COMPACT_ATOMS: atom_id res chain seq x y z
N MET A 1 -34.71 -23.88 33.44
CA MET A 1 -34.07 -22.98 32.47
C MET A 1 -32.94 -23.78 31.83
N ASP A 2 -33.20 -24.39 30.69
CA ASP A 2 -32.22 -25.24 30.02
C ASP A 2 -31.27 -24.40 29.17
N ASN A 3 -29.98 -24.57 29.41
CA ASN A 3 -28.91 -23.89 28.68
C ASN A 3 -28.78 -24.55 27.30
N PRO A 4 -28.92 -23.81 26.17
CA PRO A 4 -28.79 -24.41 24.86
C PRO A 4 -27.38 -24.96 24.67
N LYS A 5 -27.28 -26.27 24.44
CA LYS A 5 -26.01 -26.94 24.12
C LYS A 5 -25.49 -26.38 22.79
N VAL A 6 -24.48 -25.51 22.88
CA VAL A 6 -23.74 -25.02 21.70
C VAL A 6 -23.06 -26.22 21.05
N ASN A 7 -23.55 -26.59 19.87
CA ASN A 7 -22.99 -27.68 19.09
C ASN A 7 -21.61 -27.24 18.56
N SER A 8 -20.54 -27.77 19.14
CA SER A 8 -19.14 -27.41 18.85
C SER A 8 -18.56 -28.10 17.61
N ASN A 9 -19.38 -28.81 16.85
CA ASN A 9 -18.90 -29.49 15.65
C ASN A 9 -18.68 -28.45 14.53
N PRO A 10 -17.45 -28.29 14.01
CA PRO A 10 -17.21 -27.41 12.88
C PRO A 10 -18.04 -27.90 11.68
N PRO A 11 -18.66 -27.01 10.91
CA PRO A 11 -19.50 -27.39 9.79
C PRO A 11 -18.70 -28.26 8.80
N SER A 12 -19.18 -29.48 8.56
CA SER A 12 -18.47 -30.53 7.82
C SER A 12 -18.41 -30.32 6.31
N LYS A 13 -19.01 -29.23 5.80
CA LYS A 13 -18.91 -28.78 4.41
C LYS A 13 -18.86 -27.26 4.42
N ILE A 14 -17.71 -26.71 4.05
CA ILE A 14 -17.63 -25.32 3.63
C ILE A 14 -18.28 -25.29 2.26
N ASP A 15 -19.49 -24.75 2.18
CA ASP A 15 -20.16 -24.55 0.88
C ASP A 15 -19.25 -23.70 -0.01
N SER A 16 -19.17 -24.06 -1.29
CA SER A 16 -18.44 -23.24 -2.27
C SER A 16 -19.04 -21.83 -2.24
N PRO A 17 -18.22 -20.77 -2.11
CA PRO A 17 -18.73 -19.42 -1.96
C PRO A 17 -19.59 -19.02 -3.16
N ASN A 18 -20.65 -18.26 -2.88
CA ASN A 18 -21.57 -17.76 -3.91
C ASN A 18 -20.79 -16.84 -4.88
N PRO A 19 -20.85 -17.10 -6.20
CA PRO A 19 -20.15 -16.28 -7.20
C PRO A 19 -20.48 -14.78 -7.13
N GLU A 20 -21.72 -14.43 -6.75
CA GLU A 20 -22.11 -13.03 -6.62
C GLU A 20 -21.43 -12.34 -5.42
N ASP A 21 -21.30 -13.04 -4.28
CA ASP A 21 -20.61 -12.50 -3.10
C ASP A 21 -19.13 -12.23 -3.41
N VAL A 22 -18.48 -13.16 -4.13
CA VAL A 22 -17.09 -13.01 -4.59
C VAL A 22 -16.94 -11.81 -5.53
N ARG A 23 -17.87 -11.64 -6.48
CA ARG A 23 -17.88 -10.50 -7.40
C ARG A 23 -18.02 -9.18 -6.63
N THR A 24 -18.96 -9.12 -5.68
CA THR A 24 -19.18 -7.95 -4.83
C THR A 24 -17.94 -7.62 -4.00
N GLU A 25 -17.31 -8.62 -3.39
CA GLU A 25 -16.07 -8.43 -2.64
C GLU A 25 -14.96 -7.85 -3.52
N TYR A 26 -14.77 -8.40 -4.72
CA TYR A 26 -13.75 -7.93 -5.65
C TYR A 26 -13.99 -6.49 -6.14
N THR A 27 -15.24 -6.13 -6.43
CA THR A 27 -15.61 -4.75 -6.75
C THR A 27 -15.32 -3.81 -5.58
N ALA A 28 -15.64 -4.23 -4.35
CA ALA A 28 -15.34 -3.46 -3.14
C ALA A 28 -13.83 -3.29 -2.93
N LEU A 29 -13.03 -4.35 -3.15
CA LEU A 29 -11.56 -4.30 -3.09
C LEU A 29 -11.01 -3.31 -4.11
N SER A 30 -11.51 -3.35 -5.35
CA SER A 30 -11.06 -2.46 -6.44
C SER A 30 -11.39 -0.99 -6.15
N SER A 31 -12.61 -0.74 -5.65
CA SER A 31 -13.02 0.59 -5.21
C SER A 31 -12.15 1.10 -4.06
N TYR A 32 -11.95 0.28 -3.04
CA TYR A 32 -11.18 0.67 -1.86
C TYR A 32 -9.69 0.86 -2.17
N PHE A 33 -9.14 0.06 -3.07
CA PHE A 33 -7.78 0.23 -3.60
C PHE A 33 -7.58 1.60 -4.24
N ASN A 34 -8.52 2.03 -5.09
CA ASN A 34 -8.50 3.38 -5.68
C ASN A 34 -8.63 4.47 -4.61
N THR A 35 -9.49 4.28 -3.61
CA THR A 35 -9.61 5.22 -2.48
C THR A 35 -8.29 5.37 -1.71
N VAL A 36 -7.58 4.27 -1.44
CA VAL A 36 -6.28 4.31 -0.76
C VAL A 36 -5.25 5.09 -1.59
N ILE A 37 -5.20 4.88 -2.90
CA ILE A 37 -4.29 5.62 -3.79
C ILE A 37 -4.60 7.12 -3.77
N THR A 38 -5.86 7.50 -3.98
CA THR A 38 -6.30 8.91 -3.97
C THR A 38 -6.00 9.56 -2.62
N PHE A 39 -6.34 8.89 -1.52
CA PHE A 39 -6.08 9.41 -0.17
C PHE A 39 -4.58 9.67 0.07
N ARG A 40 -3.69 8.77 -0.40
CA ARG A 40 -2.23 8.96 -0.29
C ARG A 40 -1.77 10.21 -1.03
N PHE A 41 -2.22 10.43 -2.27
CA PHE A 41 -1.84 11.62 -3.02
C PHE A 41 -2.43 12.90 -2.44
N THR A 42 -3.69 12.90 -2.01
CA THR A 42 -4.30 14.06 -1.34
C THR A 42 -3.56 14.42 -0.06
N THR A 43 -3.24 13.43 0.77
CA THR A 43 -2.50 13.64 2.02
C THR A 43 -1.11 14.19 1.74
N LEU A 44 -0.41 13.66 0.72
CA LEU A 44 0.89 14.17 0.29
C LEU A 44 0.80 15.64 -0.16
N SER A 45 -0.18 15.99 -1.00
CA SER A 45 -0.34 17.36 -1.49
C SER A 45 -0.62 18.35 -0.35
N LEU A 46 -1.49 18.00 0.59
CA LEU A 46 -1.76 18.80 1.77
C LEU A 46 -0.51 18.95 2.65
N TYR A 47 0.26 17.87 2.81
CA TYR A 47 1.51 17.90 3.55
C TYR A 47 2.55 18.82 2.90
N LEU A 48 2.75 18.75 1.58
CA LEU A 48 3.65 19.64 0.86
C LEU A 48 3.22 21.10 0.98
N ALA A 49 1.92 21.39 0.92
CA ALA A 49 1.39 22.73 1.15
C ALA A 49 1.66 23.22 2.58
N ALA A 50 1.45 22.35 3.59
CA ALA A 50 1.73 22.65 4.99
C ALA A 50 3.22 22.90 5.23
N ILE A 51 4.12 22.11 4.64
CA ILE A 51 5.57 22.37 4.66
C ILE A 51 5.84 23.77 4.11
N GLY A 52 5.35 24.07 2.90
CA GLY A 52 5.55 25.36 2.25
C GLY A 52 5.09 26.55 3.11
N PHE A 53 3.97 26.40 3.80
CA PHE A 53 3.48 27.40 4.76
C PHE A 53 4.37 27.52 5.99
N ILE A 54 4.77 26.42 6.62
CA ILE A 54 5.61 26.43 7.83
C ILE A 54 6.99 27.05 7.53
N VAL A 55 7.58 26.67 6.41
CA VAL A 55 8.90 27.16 5.98
C VAL A 55 8.86 28.56 5.38
N SER A 56 7.66 29.12 5.17
CA SER A 56 7.53 30.52 4.79
C SER A 56 7.91 31.42 5.99
N GLY A 57 9.03 32.14 5.84
CA GLY A 57 9.60 33.00 6.88
C GLY A 57 10.63 32.32 7.78
N THR A 58 10.99 32.97 8.88
CA THR A 58 11.99 32.44 9.82
C THR A 58 11.46 31.19 10.52
N LEU A 59 12.27 30.12 10.53
CA LEU A 59 11.98 28.89 11.27
C LEU A 59 12.37 29.07 12.73
N SER A 60 11.36 29.07 13.61
CA SER A 60 11.55 28.99 15.06
C SER A 60 11.65 27.53 15.50
N LYS A 61 12.11 27.29 16.73
CA LYS A 61 12.18 25.94 17.31
C LYS A 61 10.82 25.27 17.36
N GLU A 62 9.75 26.01 17.63
CA GLU A 62 8.38 25.51 17.68
C GLU A 62 7.92 25.07 16.29
N LYS A 63 8.21 25.85 15.25
CA LYS A 63 7.92 25.47 13.85
C LYS A 63 8.70 24.22 13.45
N SER A 64 9.98 24.10 13.82
CA SER A 64 10.79 22.92 13.56
C SER A 64 10.26 21.67 14.29
N ALA A 65 9.86 21.81 15.55
CA ALA A 65 9.25 20.71 16.32
C ALA A 65 7.92 20.27 15.69
N LEU A 66 7.06 21.22 15.30
CA LEU A 66 5.81 20.96 14.61
C LEU A 66 6.04 20.24 13.27
N LEU A 67 7.00 20.72 12.47
CA LEU A 67 7.36 20.13 11.19
C LEU A 67 7.83 18.68 11.36
N SER A 68 8.72 18.42 12.31
CA SER A 68 9.22 17.07 12.61
C SER A 68 8.08 16.16 13.07
N GLY A 69 7.26 16.60 14.03
CA GLY A 69 6.14 15.82 14.56
C GLY A 69 5.10 15.46 13.48
N MET A 70 4.71 16.44 12.65
CA MET A 70 3.80 16.23 11.52
C MET A 70 4.38 15.24 10.50
N SER A 71 5.67 15.36 10.20
CA SER A 71 6.37 14.46 9.26
C SER A 71 6.35 13.01 9.76
N VAL A 72 6.65 12.79 11.05
CA VAL A 72 6.61 11.46 11.66
C VAL A 72 5.19 10.89 11.68
N ALA A 73 4.20 11.70 12.05
CA ALA A 73 2.80 11.26 12.08
C ALA A 73 2.30 10.82 10.69
N LEU A 74 2.61 11.59 9.66
CA LEU A 74 2.26 11.26 8.28
C LEU A 74 3.04 10.06 7.74
N TRP A 75 4.31 9.92 8.12
CA TRP A 75 5.08 8.74 7.78
C TRP A 75 4.46 7.46 8.37
N LEU A 76 4.01 7.48 9.63
CA LEU A 76 3.31 6.35 10.25
C LEU A 76 1.98 6.02 9.54
N LEU A 77 1.22 7.05 9.15
CA LEU A 77 -0.02 6.88 8.38
C LEU A 77 0.27 6.25 7.01
N GLU A 78 1.36 6.65 6.35
CA GLU A 78 1.81 6.06 5.09
C GLU A 78 2.25 4.59 5.25
N LEU A 79 2.92 4.23 6.35
CA LEU A 79 3.25 2.83 6.66
C LEU A 79 1.99 1.96 6.81
N ARG A 80 0.96 2.48 7.50
CA ARG A 80 -0.33 1.79 7.63
C ARG A 80 -1.03 1.63 6.26
N ASN A 81 -1.07 2.68 5.45
CA ASN A 81 -1.66 2.63 4.12
C ASN A 81 -0.97 1.62 3.20
N ARG A 82 0.35 1.47 3.32
CA ARG A 82 1.14 0.47 2.58
C ARG A 82 0.79 -0.95 2.99
N SER A 83 0.64 -1.21 4.30
CA SER A 83 0.18 -2.51 4.78
C SER A 83 -1.23 -2.83 4.25
N LEU A 84 -2.13 -1.85 4.31
CA LEU A 84 -3.48 -2.00 3.80
C LEU A 84 -3.50 -2.29 2.29
N PHE A 85 -2.72 -1.53 1.51
CA PHE A 85 -2.56 -1.75 0.07
C PHE A 85 -2.14 -3.18 -0.26
N ASN A 86 -1.14 -3.70 0.47
CA ASN A 86 -0.66 -5.07 0.26
C ASN A 86 -1.74 -6.11 0.60
N ASN A 87 -2.46 -5.94 1.70
CA ASN A 87 -3.54 -6.85 2.10
C ASN A 87 -4.67 -6.88 1.06
N LEU A 88 -5.05 -5.71 0.52
CA LEU A 88 -6.07 -5.62 -0.53
C LEU A 88 -5.60 -6.29 -1.82
N ALA A 89 -4.35 -6.05 -2.21
CA ALA A 89 -3.78 -6.65 -3.40
C ALA A 89 -3.65 -8.17 -3.27
N GLU A 90 -3.22 -8.66 -2.11
CA GLU A 90 -3.13 -10.09 -1.81
C GLU A 90 -4.51 -10.75 -1.87
N ARG A 91 -5.54 -10.15 -1.25
CA ARG A 91 -6.90 -10.67 -1.31
C ARG A 91 -7.47 -10.63 -2.72
N GLY A 92 -7.24 -9.55 -3.47
CA GLY A 92 -7.64 -9.45 -4.87
C GLY A 92 -7.01 -10.55 -5.74
N SER A 93 -5.70 -10.76 -5.60
CA SER A 93 -4.99 -11.86 -6.27
C SER A 93 -5.47 -13.24 -5.81
N GLN A 94 -5.82 -13.41 -4.53
CA GLN A 94 -6.40 -14.66 -4.05
C GLN A 94 -7.74 -14.93 -4.75
N ILE A 95 -8.61 -13.94 -4.81
CA ILE A 95 -9.93 -14.09 -5.42
C ILE A 95 -9.81 -14.43 -6.91
N GLU A 96 -8.96 -13.69 -7.62
CA GLU A 96 -8.60 -13.96 -9.01
C GLU A 96 -8.23 -15.44 -9.19
N ARG A 97 -7.27 -15.94 -8.40
CA ARG A 97 -6.74 -17.29 -8.51
C ARG A 97 -7.74 -18.39 -8.12
N GLU A 98 -8.48 -18.20 -7.05
CA GLU A 98 -9.31 -19.24 -6.44
C GLU A 98 -10.71 -19.34 -7.06
N TYR A 99 -11.31 -18.21 -7.43
CA TYR A 99 -12.74 -18.16 -7.78
C TYR A 99 -13.01 -17.76 -9.23
N TRP A 100 -12.09 -17.06 -9.90
CA TRP A 100 -12.27 -16.66 -11.31
C TRP A 100 -11.74 -17.65 -12.34
N GLY A 101 -11.36 -18.85 -11.90
CA GLY A 101 -11.06 -19.96 -12.80
C GLY A 101 -9.76 -19.75 -13.59
N TYR A 102 -8.65 -19.49 -12.90
CA TYR A 102 -7.27 -19.48 -13.46
C TYR A 102 -6.86 -20.78 -14.17
N LYS A 103 -7.73 -21.79 -14.22
CA LYS A 103 -7.58 -22.92 -15.12
C LYS A 103 -7.65 -22.42 -16.56
N ASN A 104 -6.48 -22.23 -17.18
CA ASN A 104 -6.26 -21.96 -18.61
C ASN A 104 -6.27 -20.48 -19.08
N GLN A 105 -6.30 -19.48 -18.21
CA GLN A 105 -6.01 -18.09 -18.60
C GLN A 105 -4.51 -17.81 -18.56
N LYS A 106 -4.02 -16.83 -19.34
CA LYS A 106 -2.60 -16.45 -19.30
C LYS A 106 -2.29 -15.93 -17.90
N ALA A 107 -1.29 -16.53 -17.24
CA ALA A 107 -0.78 -16.00 -15.99
C ALA A 107 -0.52 -14.48 -16.14
N TYR A 108 -0.94 -13.69 -15.14
CA TYR A 108 -0.76 -12.22 -15.08
C TYR A 108 -1.67 -11.37 -15.99
N GLU A 109 -2.74 -11.89 -16.60
CA GLU A 109 -3.75 -11.05 -17.28
C GLU A 109 -4.69 -10.30 -16.31
N PRO A 110 -5.23 -10.93 -15.25
CA PRO A 110 -6.15 -10.24 -14.34
C PRO A 110 -5.50 -9.11 -13.54
N PHE A 111 -6.29 -8.11 -13.15
CA PHE A 111 -5.82 -6.81 -12.66
C PHE A 111 -4.80 -6.87 -11.53
N TYR A 112 -5.10 -7.56 -10.43
CA TYR A 112 -4.20 -7.63 -9.27
C TYR A 112 -2.99 -8.49 -9.56
N SER A 113 -3.16 -9.63 -10.25
CA SER A 113 -2.05 -10.50 -10.64
C SER A 113 -1.10 -9.83 -11.64
N HIS A 114 -1.64 -9.00 -12.54
CA HIS A 114 -0.88 -8.16 -13.47
C HIS A 114 -0.06 -7.10 -12.72
N MET A 115 -0.71 -6.39 -11.82
CA MET A 115 -0.11 -5.30 -11.05
C MET A 115 0.96 -5.80 -10.08
N MET A 116 0.68 -6.89 -9.36
CA MET A 116 1.58 -7.44 -8.33
C MET A 116 2.64 -8.36 -8.93
N LYS A 117 2.44 -8.85 -10.16
CA LYS A 117 3.31 -9.81 -10.84
C LYS A 117 3.62 -11.05 -9.98
N VAL A 118 2.66 -11.47 -9.16
CA VAL A 118 2.83 -12.60 -8.25
C VAL A 118 2.58 -13.88 -9.03
N ARG A 119 3.59 -14.75 -9.08
CA ARG A 119 3.47 -16.06 -9.74
C ARG A 119 2.34 -16.86 -9.08
N PRO A 120 1.44 -17.48 -9.86
CA PRO A 120 0.45 -18.39 -9.29
C PRO A 120 1.16 -19.58 -8.60
N PRO A 121 0.56 -20.15 -7.54
CA PRO A 121 1.07 -21.35 -6.89
C PRO A 121 1.33 -22.49 -7.90
N LYS A 122 2.45 -23.21 -7.74
CA LYS A 122 2.87 -24.26 -8.70
C LYS A 122 1.89 -25.42 -8.81
N ASP A 123 1.08 -25.67 -7.79
CA ASP A 123 0.02 -26.69 -7.78
C ASP A 123 -1.15 -26.33 -8.69
N ARG A 124 -1.38 -25.03 -8.94
CA ARG A 124 -2.47 -24.52 -9.78
C ARG A 124 -2.07 -24.35 -11.23
N ASP A 125 -0.87 -23.81 -11.44
CA ASP A 125 -0.29 -23.65 -12.78
C ASP A 125 1.22 -23.98 -12.75
N PRO A 126 1.58 -25.27 -12.93
CA PRO A 126 2.98 -25.69 -12.95
C PRO A 126 3.79 -25.04 -14.08
N ASN A 127 3.10 -24.66 -15.16
CA ASN A 127 3.71 -24.13 -16.38
C ASN A 127 3.63 -22.60 -16.45
N ALA A 128 3.21 -21.93 -15.37
CA ALA A 128 3.13 -20.48 -15.32
C ALA A 128 4.50 -19.88 -15.66
N PRO A 129 4.59 -18.96 -16.65
CA PRO A 129 5.83 -18.30 -16.99
C PRO A 129 6.35 -17.50 -15.79
N ASP A 130 7.66 -17.27 -15.77
CA ASP A 130 8.24 -16.37 -14.79
C ASP A 130 7.62 -14.97 -14.94
N PRO A 131 7.42 -14.24 -13.82
CA PRO A 131 6.77 -12.94 -13.87
C PRO A 131 7.53 -12.01 -14.81
N PRO A 132 6.85 -11.26 -15.69
CA PRO A 132 7.52 -10.37 -16.62
C PRO A 132 8.38 -9.38 -15.82
N PRO A 133 9.58 -9.04 -16.29
CA PRO A 133 10.43 -8.07 -15.61
C PRO A 133 9.62 -6.79 -15.36
N LEU A 134 9.88 -6.12 -14.24
CA LEU A 134 9.27 -4.82 -13.97
C LEU A 134 9.57 -3.89 -15.15
N ASP A 135 8.53 -3.20 -15.64
CA ASP A 135 8.58 -2.41 -16.86
C ASP A 135 9.27 -1.06 -16.60
N TYR A 136 10.55 -1.15 -16.24
CA TYR A 136 11.40 0.01 -16.03
C TYR A 136 12.17 0.28 -17.32
N PRO A 137 12.33 1.56 -17.72
CA PRO A 137 13.23 1.91 -18.80
C PRO A 137 14.62 1.30 -18.51
N THR A 138 15.13 0.49 -19.43
CA THR A 138 16.37 -0.29 -19.28
C THR A 138 17.60 0.55 -18.97
N LEU A 139 17.55 1.86 -19.28
CA LEU A 139 18.62 2.83 -19.05
C LEU A 139 18.67 3.40 -17.62
N TRP A 140 17.73 3.04 -16.75
CA TRP A 140 17.68 3.58 -15.40
C TRP A 140 18.46 2.71 -14.41
N SER A 141 19.58 3.27 -13.95
CA SER A 141 20.47 2.67 -12.95
C SER A 141 19.71 2.26 -11.68
N TRP A 142 20.26 1.32 -10.92
CA TRP A 142 19.68 0.83 -9.66
C TRP A 142 19.29 1.95 -8.67
N LYS A 143 19.99 3.09 -8.71
CA LYS A 143 19.68 4.29 -7.92
C LYS A 143 18.33 4.90 -8.30
N VAL A 144 18.01 4.92 -9.60
CA VAL A 144 16.72 5.41 -10.09
C VAL A 144 15.63 4.40 -9.78
N ARG A 145 15.92 3.10 -9.80
CA ARG A 145 14.95 2.04 -9.38
C ARG A 145 14.46 2.23 -7.94
N ILE A 146 15.33 2.67 -7.02
CA ILE A 146 14.94 3.01 -5.64
C ILE A 146 14.08 4.29 -5.61
N ALA A 147 14.38 5.27 -6.47
CA ALA A 147 13.67 6.54 -6.52
C ALA A 147 12.25 6.46 -7.13
N ILE A 148 11.96 5.47 -7.99
CA ILE A 148 10.68 5.40 -8.73
C ILE A 148 9.60 4.62 -7.98
N SER A 149 9.96 3.80 -7.00
CA SER A 149 8.92 3.22 -6.15
C SER A 149 8.27 4.37 -5.39
N HIS A 150 7.04 4.75 -5.76
CA HIS A 150 6.26 5.83 -5.14
C HIS A 150 6.36 5.80 -3.62
N THR A 151 6.31 4.59 -3.07
CA THR A 151 6.45 4.28 -1.65
C THR A 151 7.81 4.67 -1.06
N LYS A 152 8.92 4.41 -1.77
CA LYS A 152 10.27 4.78 -1.34
C LYS A 152 10.55 6.27 -1.51
N ALA A 153 9.99 6.89 -2.54
CA ALA A 153 10.04 8.34 -2.72
C ALA A 153 9.40 9.07 -1.53
N PHE A 154 8.27 8.56 -1.02
CA PHE A 154 7.62 9.14 0.15
C PHE A 154 8.46 8.94 1.42
N ASP A 155 8.99 7.73 1.65
CA ASP A 155 9.90 7.46 2.78
C ASP A 155 11.09 8.45 2.78
N PHE A 156 11.69 8.67 1.61
CA PHE A 156 12.79 9.62 1.44
C PHE A 156 12.37 11.07 1.71
N LEU A 157 11.21 11.50 1.19
CA LEU A 157 10.68 12.84 1.44
C LEU A 157 10.49 13.08 2.95
N TYR A 158 9.83 12.16 3.66
CA TYR A 158 9.61 12.31 5.10
C TYR A 158 10.95 12.35 5.85
N LEU A 159 11.89 11.47 5.50
CA LEU A 159 13.23 11.46 6.11
C LEU A 159 13.95 12.81 5.92
N VAL A 160 13.96 13.34 4.70
CA VAL A 160 14.61 14.63 4.40
C VAL A 160 13.99 15.77 5.22
N VAL A 161 12.65 15.84 5.29
CA VAL A 161 11.96 16.89 6.06
C VAL A 161 12.23 16.74 7.57
N ILE A 162 12.25 15.51 8.10
CA ILE A 162 12.59 15.26 9.51
C ILE A 162 14.03 15.71 9.80
N LEU A 163 14.99 15.33 8.97
CA LEU A 163 16.39 15.71 9.15
C LEU A 163 16.57 17.23 9.07
N PHE A 164 15.90 17.89 8.13
CA PHE A 164 15.89 19.35 8.01
C PHE A 164 15.28 20.01 9.27
N ALA A 165 14.17 19.50 9.76
CA ALA A 165 13.53 19.99 10.98
C ALA A 165 14.43 19.83 12.21
N LEU A 166 15.10 18.68 12.36
CA LEU A 166 16.05 18.45 13.45
C LEU A 166 17.27 19.36 13.34
N TYR A 167 17.85 19.49 12.15
CA TYR A 167 18.97 20.39 11.91
C TYR A 167 18.63 21.83 12.31
N THR A 168 17.47 22.33 11.86
CA THR A 168 17.02 23.69 12.21
C THR A 168 16.73 23.83 13.70
N PHE A 169 16.13 22.82 14.35
CA PHE A 169 15.87 22.84 15.79
C PHE A 169 17.15 23.02 16.64
N PHE A 170 18.25 22.37 16.26
CA PHE A 170 19.53 22.47 16.99
C PHE A 170 20.36 23.70 16.61
N THR A 171 20.29 24.14 15.35
CA THR A 171 21.10 25.27 14.86
C THR A 171 20.48 26.64 15.14
N VAL A 172 19.15 26.72 15.27
CA VAL A 172 18.46 27.94 15.73
C VAL A 172 18.66 28.05 17.24
N SER A 173 19.86 28.43 17.65
CA SER A 173 20.22 28.70 19.04
C SER A 173 20.79 30.12 19.11
N GLY A 174 19.93 31.12 19.28
CA GLY A 174 20.38 32.50 19.54
C GLY A 174 19.67 33.60 18.76
N ALA A 175 18.34 33.59 18.70
CA ALA A 175 17.55 34.79 18.43
C ALA A 175 16.54 34.98 19.56
#